data_AF-A0A1G6W195-F1
#
_entry.id   AF-A0A1G6W195-F1
#
_cell.length_a   1.000
_cell.length_b   1.000
_cell.length_c   1.000
_cell.angle_alpha   90.00
_cell.angle_beta   90.00
_cell.angle_gamma   90.00
#
_symmetry.space_group_name_H-M   'P 1'
#
loop_
_entity.id
_entity.type
_entity.pdbx_description
1 polymer ?
#
loop_
_entity_poly.entity_id
_entity_poly.type
_entity_poly.pdbx_seq_one_letter_code
_entity_poly.pdbx_strand_id
1 'polypeptide(L)'
;MTWTQDVPLVPRYALLGAVGLGVTGAVAGLVLGLAAHPATAWFAVLEVGVPAAHLGLLAGLGAGAVRVRAGRIARRIAGPTT
;
A
#
# COMPACT_ATOMS: atom_id res chain seq x y z
N MET A 1 21.28 10.80 -1.36
CA MET A 1 20.24 10.79 -0.30
C MET A 1 19.40 9.52 -0.47
N THR A 2 19.95 8.36 -0.07
CA THR A 2 19.43 7.01 -0.34
C THR A 2 18.66 6.46 0.87
N TRP A 3 17.71 7.23 1.41
CA TRP A 3 16.94 6.84 2.61
C TRP A 3 15.99 5.64 2.40
N THR A 4 15.83 5.17 1.16
CA THR A 4 14.90 4.10 0.81
C THR A 4 15.54 2.70 0.77
N GLN A 5 16.86 2.57 0.95
CA GLN A 5 17.55 1.29 0.88
C GLN A 5 17.39 0.44 2.16
N ASP A 6 17.06 1.06 3.29
CA ASP A 6 16.97 0.37 4.60
C ASP A 6 15.60 -0.24 4.90
N VAL A 7 14.59 0.02 4.08
CA VAL A 7 13.23 -0.47 4.33
C VAL A 7 13.11 -1.92 3.83
N PRO A 8 12.82 -2.90 4.72
CA PRO A 8 12.65 -4.28 4.29
C PRO A 8 11.52 -4.39 3.25
N LEU A 9 11.68 -5.31 2.31
CA LEU A 9 10.76 -5.47 1.16
C LEU A 9 9.29 -5.50 1.58
N VAL A 10 8.94 -6.28 2.62
CA VAL A 10 7.53 -6.45 3.04
C VAL A 10 6.90 -5.12 3.52
N PRO A 11 7.47 -4.40 4.51
CA PRO A 11 7.03 -3.05 4.88
C PRO A 11 6.96 -2.07 3.71
N ARG A 12 7.88 -2.15 2.75
CA ARG A 12 7.86 -1.27 1.58
C ARG A 12 6.62 -1.49 0.72
N TYR A 13 6.26 -2.75 0.42
CA TYR A 13 5.03 -3.03 -0.32
C TYR A 13 3.77 -2.68 0.48
N ALA A 14 3.78 -2.89 1.80
CA ALA A 14 2.69 -2.49 2.68
C ALA A 14 2.44 -0.97 2.65
N LEU A 15 3.52 -0.18 2.76
CA LEU A 15 3.44 1.29 2.68
C LEU A 15 2.97 1.76 1.31
N LEU A 16 3.51 1.19 0.22
CA LEU A 16 3.07 1.53 -1.14
C LEU A 16 1.60 1.22 -1.35
N GLY A 17 1.13 0.06 -0.90
CA GLY A 17 -0.27 -0.32 -0.97
C GLY A 17 -1.15 0.62 -0.15
N ALA A 18 -0.77 0.89 1.11
CA ALA A 18 -1.51 1.77 2.01
C ALA A 18 -1.64 3.20 1.45
N VAL A 19 -0.53 3.78 0.96
CA VAL A 19 -0.53 5.12 0.39
C VAL A 19 -1.32 5.15 -0.91
N GLY A 20 -1.12 4.18 -1.81
CA GLY A 20 -1.81 4.14 -3.10
C GLY A 20 -3.33 4.05 -2.95
N LEU A 21 -3.82 3.05 -2.22
CA LEU A 21 -5.25 2.90 -1.99
C LEU A 21 -5.81 3.98 -1.06
N GLY A 22 -5.05 4.44 -0.07
CA GLY A 22 -5.45 5.53 0.83
C GLY A 22 -5.68 6.84 0.09
N VAL A 23 -4.75 7.24 -0.79
CA VAL A 23 -4.90 8.43 -1.64
C VAL A 23 -6.10 8.26 -2.60
N THR A 24 -6.24 7.09 -3.22
CA THR A 24 -7.37 6.83 -4.12
C THR A 24 -8.72 6.92 -3.39
N GLY A 25 -8.80 6.34 -2.18
CA GLY A 25 -9.98 6.41 -1.32
C GLY A 25 -10.25 7.82 -0.80
N ALA A 26 -9.21 8.59 -0.45
CA ALA A 26 -9.33 9.98 -0.03
C ALA A 26 -9.91 10.86 -1.15
N VAL A 27 -9.44 10.69 -2.39
CA VAL A 27 -9.99 11.39 -3.56
C VAL A 27 -11.44 10.99 -3.81
N ALA A 28 -11.76 9.71 -3.78
CA ALA A 28 -13.13 9.23 -3.93
C ALA A 28 -14.05 9.79 -2.83
N GLY A 29 -13.57 9.79 -1.58
CA GLY A 29 -14.27 10.38 -0.44
C GLY A 29 -14.51 11.88 -0.61
N LEU A 30 -13.54 12.63 -1.13
CA LEU A 30 -13.72 14.05 -1.43
C LEU A 30 -14.80 14.27 -2.48
N VAL A 31 -14.79 13.49 -3.57
CA VAL A 31 -15.79 13.60 -4.65
C VAL A 31 -17.19 13.31 -4.12
N LEU A 32 -17.34 12.23 -3.35
CA LEU A 32 -18.62 11.86 -2.73
C LEU A 32 -19.07 12.90 -1.70
N GLY A 33 -18.15 13.42 -0.89
CA GLY A 33 -18.41 14.46 0.10
C GLY A 33 -18.87 15.78 -0.53
N LEU A 34 -18.22 16.21 -1.61
CA LEU A 34 -18.61 17.42 -2.35
C LEU A 34 -19.97 17.26 -3.03
N ALA A 35 -20.28 16.05 -3.53
CA ALA A 35 -21.58 15.74 -4.11
C ALA A 35 -22.71 15.69 -3.06
N ALA A 36 -22.41 15.25 -1.83
CA ALA A 36 -23.39 15.15 -0.75
C ALA A 36 -23.58 16.48 0.01
N HIS A 37 -22.50 17.04 0.56
CA HIS A 37 -22.54 18.30 1.29
C HIS A 37 -21.13 18.96 1.37
N PRO A 38 -20.88 20.06 0.61
CA PRO A 38 -19.54 20.64 0.49
C PRO A 38 -18.88 21.05 1.81
N ALA A 39 -19.65 21.55 2.78
CA ALA A 39 -19.11 22.00 4.06
C ALA A 39 -18.50 20.87 4.92
N THR A 40 -18.95 19.62 4.72
CA THR A 40 -18.49 18.45 5.48
C THR A 40 -17.74 17.44 4.60
N ALA A 41 -17.42 17.80 3.36
CA ALA A 41 -16.79 16.90 2.40
C ALA A 41 -15.44 16.32 2.87
N TRP A 42 -14.71 17.07 3.70
CA TRP A 42 -13.44 16.63 4.27
C TRP A 42 -13.58 15.45 5.23
N PHE A 43 -14.75 15.24 5.87
CA PHE A 43 -14.99 14.04 6.67
C PHE A 43 -15.03 12.79 5.79
N ALA A 44 -15.70 12.86 4.63
CA ALA A 44 -15.78 11.75 3.69
C ALA A 44 -14.41 11.31 3.16
N VAL A 45 -13.44 12.24 3.07
CA VAL A 45 -12.04 11.92 2.76
C VAL A 45 -11.45 10.93 3.77
N LEU A 46 -11.72 11.13 5.06
CA LEU A 46 -11.23 10.25 6.11
C LEU A 46 -12.05 8.95 6.18
N GLU A 47 -13.37 9.05 6.06
CA GLU A 47 -14.29 7.91 6.11
C GLU A 47 -14.01 6.89 5.00
N VAL A 48 -13.63 7.35 3.80
CA VAL A 48 -13.30 6.46 2.68
C VAL A 48 -11.80 6.20 2.58
N GLY A 49 -10.96 7.21 2.79
CA GLY A 49 -9.52 7.11 2.67
C GLY A 49 -8.88 6.21 3.72
N VAL A 50 -9.31 6.27 4.98
CA VAL A 50 -8.73 5.45 6.05
C VAL A 50 -9.00 3.95 5.84
N PRO A 51 -10.24 3.48 5.58
CA PRO A 51 -10.47 2.08 5.25
C PRO A 51 -9.71 1.63 4.00
N ALA A 52 -9.65 2.47 2.96
CA ALA A 52 -8.90 2.14 1.75
C ALA A 52 -7.41 1.97 2.03
N ALA A 53 -6.82 2.83 2.87
CA ALA A 53 -5.42 2.70 3.30
C ALA A 53 -5.17 1.39 4.05
N HIS A 54 -6.10 0.96 4.91
CA HIS A 54 -6.00 -0.33 5.61
C HIS A 54 -6.05 -1.51 4.64
N LEU A 55 -6.98 -1.49 3.67
CA LEU A 55 -7.04 -2.52 2.63
C LEU A 55 -5.76 -2.56 1.80
N GLY A 56 -5.21 -1.39 1.46
CA GLY A 56 -3.94 -1.28 0.75
C GLY A 56 -2.75 -1.79 1.54
N LEU A 57 -2.72 -1.54 2.85
CA LEU A 57 -1.71 -2.07 3.75
C LEU A 57 -1.73 -3.61 3.73
N LEU A 58 -2.91 -4.22 3.88
CA LEU A 58 -3.08 -5.66 3.87
C LEU A 58 -2.70 -6.28 2.51
N ALA A 59 -3.15 -5.68 1.42
CA ALA A 59 -2.78 -6.12 0.07
C ALA A 59 -1.26 -6.01 -0.17
N GLY A 60 -0.65 -4.91 0.27
CA GLY A 60 0.78 -4.67 0.17
C GLY A 60 1.61 -5.65 1.01
N LEU A 61 1.17 -5.99 2.23
CA LEU A 61 1.79 -7.03 3.05
C LEU A 61 1.78 -8.39 2.33
N GLY A 62 0.63 -8.76 1.75
CA GLY A 62 0.48 -9.98 0.95
C GLY A 62 1.45 -10.02 -0.24
N ALA A 63 1.48 -8.95 -1.05
CA ALA A 63 2.37 -8.83 -2.20
C ALA A 63 3.86 -8.91 -1.80
N GLY A 64 4.24 -8.21 -0.72
CA GLY A 64 5.59 -8.24 -0.18
C GLY A 64 6.00 -9.65 0.27
N ALA A 65 5.11 -10.35 0.99
CA ALA A 65 5.37 -11.71 1.46
C ALA A 65 5.57 -12.69 0.30
N VAL A 66 4.72 -12.59 -0.74
CA VAL A 66 4.85 -13.38 -1.98
C VAL A 66 6.20 -13.11 -2.64
N ARG A 67 6.60 -11.84 -2.78
CA ARG A 67 7.86 -11.45 -3.41
C ARG A 67 9.09 -11.99 -2.67
N VAL A 68 9.07 -11.94 -1.34
CA VAL A 68 10.15 -12.49 -0.50
C VAL A 68 10.21 -14.01 -0.65
N ARG A 69 9.06 -14.70 -0.64
CA ARG A 69 9.00 -16.15 -0.81
C ARG A 69 9.49 -16.58 -2.19
N ALA A 70 9.06 -15.92 -3.25
CA ALA A 70 9.52 -16.17 -4.62
C ALA A 70 11.05 -15.98 -4.74
N GLY A 71 11.59 -14.91 -4.14
CA GLY A 71 13.04 -14.67 -4.13
C GLY A 71 13.82 -15.75 -3.37
N ARG A 72 13.27 -16.29 -2.27
CA ARG A 72 13.89 -17.42 -1.55
C ARG A 72 13.90 -18.70 -2.38
N ILE A 73 12.83 -18.97 -3.12
CA ILE A 73 12.74 -20.16 -3.99
C ILE A 73 13.74 -20.05 -5.15
N ALA A 74 13.79 -18.89 -5.82
CA ALA A 74 14.72 -18.66 -6.93
C ALA A 74 16.19 -18.85 -6.51
N ARG A 75 16.58 -18.37 -5.32
CA ARG A 75 17.94 -18.55 -4.79
C ARG A 75 18.27 -20.02 -4.46
N ARG A 76 17.28 -20.82 -4.07
CA ARG A 76 17.49 -22.26 -3.83
C ARG A 76 17.72 -23.03 -5.13
N ILE A 77 17.03 -22.63 -6.20
CA ILE A 77 17.15 -23.27 -7.52
C ILE A 77 18.47 -22.88 -8.20
N ALA A 78 18.96 -21.65 -7.97
CA ALA A 78 20.17 -21.15 -8.62
C ALA A 78 21.47 -21.91 -8.24
N GLY A 79 21.54 -22.56 -7.08
CA GLY A 79 22.69 -23.37 -6.64
C GLY A 79 24.04 -22.61 -6.55
N PRO A 80 25.04 -23.11 -5.80
CA PRO A 80 26.38 -22.53 -5.82
C PRO A 80 27.05 -22.85 -7.16
N THR A 81 27.26 -21.84 -8.01
CA THR A 81 28.17 -21.92 -9.14
C THR A 81 29.59 -21.99 -8.58
N THR A 82 30.14 -23.19 -8.52
CA THR A 82 31.58 -23.45 -8.35
C THR A 82 32.41 -22.71 -9.38
#